data_AF-A0A9Q0EHQ4-F1
#
_entry.id   AF-A0A9Q0EHQ4-F1
#
_cell.length_a   1.000
_cell.length_b   1.000
_cell.length_c   1.000
_cell.angle_alpha   90.00
_cell.angle_beta   90.00
_cell.angle_gamma   90.00
#
_symmetry.space_group_name_H-M   'P 1'
#
loop_
_entity.id
_entity.type
_entity.pdbx_description
1 polymer ?
#
loop_
_entity_poly.entity_id
_entity_poly.type
_entity_poly.pdbx_seq_one_letter_code
_entity_poly.pdbx_strand_id
1 'polypeptide(L)'
;MNRGILALVSSIGCMSAGSLQTLADAMHIPHLFIQRSPAGSPRSPCPQTGRVPGMDDYTLMVRPQVYLNDLIMQVVSEYSWQKFVLFYDSDFDIRGIEDFLDHTSQQGMDVSLQKVESNINMMITSLFRTMRVEELHRYRDTLRRAVVETNLVAFDCHWILINEEINDYDLQDLVMKSIGRLTVVRQSFPMPQNSTQRCIKHNHRINGALCDPKNPRSQQLEISNRYIYDSVLLLANTFHRKLEDRKWHSMASLSCIRKNSKPWQGGKSMLDTIKKVPCTGNTNAMC
;
A
#
# COMPACT_ATOMS: atom_id res chain seq x y z
N MET A 1 -26.57 11.03 19.71
CA MET A 1 -26.86 9.58 19.83
C MET A 1 -25.75 8.81 19.14
N ASN A 2 -25.05 7.92 19.84
CA ASN A 2 -24.06 7.05 19.20
C ASN A 2 -24.80 5.95 18.45
N ARG A 3 -24.58 5.84 17.14
CA ARG A 3 -25.13 4.76 16.32
C ARG A 3 -24.36 3.48 16.62
N GLY A 4 -25.06 2.36 16.81
CA GLY A 4 -24.42 1.05 16.89
C GLY A 4 -23.87 0.63 15.54
N ILE A 5 -22.73 -0.06 15.51
CA ILE A 5 -22.11 -0.60 14.30
C ILE A 5 -21.73 -2.07 14.53
N LEU A 6 -21.64 -2.84 13.46
CA LEU A 6 -21.25 -4.26 13.49
C LEU A 6 -19.78 -4.47 13.11
N ALA A 7 -19.20 -3.51 12.38
CA ALA A 7 -17.81 -3.46 11.98
C ALA A 7 -17.43 -2.01 11.66
N LEU A 8 -16.15 -1.71 11.76
CA LEU A 8 -15.55 -0.45 11.32
C LEU A 8 -14.68 -0.74 10.09
N VAL A 9 -14.88 0.01 9.00
CA VAL A 9 -13.97 -0.01 7.84
C VAL A 9 -13.25 1.32 7.82
N SER A 10 -11.91 1.32 7.82
CA SER A 10 -11.11 2.53 7.73
C SER A 10 -10.19 2.49 6.52
N SER A 11 -10.07 3.62 5.82
CA SER A 11 -9.11 3.82 4.74
C SER A 11 -8.30 5.07 5.04
N ILE A 12 -7.19 4.90 5.77
CA ILE A 12 -6.41 5.99 6.36
C ILE A 12 -4.90 5.68 6.35
N GLY A 13 -4.07 6.69 6.60
CA GLY A 13 -2.64 6.52 6.80
C GLY A 13 -2.27 6.03 8.21
N CYS A 14 -1.01 5.68 8.40
CA CYS A 14 -0.53 5.06 9.65
C CYS A 14 -0.65 5.95 10.90
N MET A 15 -0.62 7.28 10.75
CA MET A 15 -0.71 8.22 11.88
C MET A 15 -1.95 8.00 12.76
N SER A 16 -3.09 7.65 12.17
CA SER A 16 -4.35 7.44 12.90
C SER A 16 -4.73 5.96 13.03
N ALA A 17 -4.05 5.07 12.31
CA ALA A 17 -4.35 3.65 12.30
C ALA A 17 -4.24 3.04 13.70
N GLY A 18 -3.20 3.38 14.44
CA GLY A 18 -2.97 2.88 15.80
C GLY A 18 -4.04 3.28 16.81
N SER A 19 -4.53 4.52 16.72
CA SER A 19 -5.62 5.01 17.57
C SER A 19 -6.93 4.27 17.28
N LEU A 20 -7.24 4.00 16.01
CA LEU A 20 -8.42 3.22 15.64
C LEU A 20 -8.30 1.74 16.02
N GLN A 21 -7.11 1.15 15.88
CA GLN A 21 -6.85 -0.21 16.33
C GLN A 21 -7.08 -0.34 17.84
N THR A 22 -6.47 0.53 18.64
CA THR A 22 -6.63 0.52 20.10
C THR A 22 -8.11 0.70 20.50
N LEU A 23 -8.84 1.58 19.80
CA LEU A 23 -10.28 1.78 20.02
C LEU A 23 -11.11 0.53 19.64
N ALA A 24 -10.80 -0.09 18.50
CA ALA A 24 -11.47 -1.30 18.03
C ALA A 24 -11.29 -2.45 19.02
N ASP A 25 -10.06 -2.63 19.51
CA ASP A 25 -9.70 -3.64 20.50
C ASP A 25 -10.41 -3.37 21.83
N ALA A 26 -10.43 -2.13 22.33
CA ALA A 26 -11.12 -1.79 23.57
C ALA A 26 -12.64 -1.97 23.52
N MET A 27 -13.25 -1.77 22.34
CA MET A 27 -14.70 -1.81 22.17
C MET A 27 -15.22 -3.13 21.58
N HIS A 28 -14.32 -4.09 21.30
CA HIS A 28 -14.60 -5.33 20.59
C HIS A 28 -15.34 -5.09 19.26
N ILE A 29 -14.90 -4.09 18.49
CA ILE A 29 -15.48 -3.80 17.16
C ILE A 29 -14.54 -4.37 16.10
N PRO A 30 -14.96 -5.35 15.28
CA PRO A 30 -14.15 -5.80 14.16
C PRO A 30 -13.80 -4.63 13.25
N HIS A 31 -12.50 -4.46 12.98
CA HIS A 31 -11.96 -3.32 12.27
C HIS A 31 -11.22 -3.80 11.02
N LEU A 32 -11.75 -3.49 9.83
CA LEU A 32 -11.09 -3.75 8.57
C LEU A 32 -10.30 -2.50 8.19
N PHE A 33 -8.98 -2.60 8.25
CA PHE A 33 -8.07 -1.50 7.99
C PHE A 33 -7.46 -1.60 6.59
N ILE A 34 -7.74 -0.60 5.76
CA ILE A 34 -7.14 -0.38 4.44
C ILE A 34 -6.09 0.72 4.57
N GLN A 35 -4.81 0.34 4.56
CA GLN A 35 -3.72 1.31 4.63
C GLN A 35 -3.67 2.17 3.35
N ARG A 36 -3.68 3.49 3.50
CA ARG A 36 -3.38 4.46 2.42
C ARG A 36 -1.90 4.84 2.42
N SER A 37 -1.31 4.91 1.24
CA SER A 37 0.01 5.52 1.01
C SER A 37 -0.09 7.04 1.11
N PRO A 38 0.93 7.72 1.66
CA PRO A 38 0.98 9.18 1.66
C PRO A 38 1.34 9.68 0.25
N ALA A 39 0.50 10.53 -0.33
CA ALA A 39 0.76 11.23 -1.60
C ALA A 39 1.21 10.35 -2.79
N GLY A 40 0.82 9.07 -2.84
CA GLY A 40 1.24 8.14 -3.89
C GLY A 40 2.62 7.53 -3.71
N SER A 41 3.32 7.84 -2.60
CA SER A 41 4.60 7.23 -2.22
C SER A 41 4.46 5.73 -1.97
N PRO A 42 5.51 4.92 -2.21
CA PRO A 42 5.49 3.49 -1.87
C PRO A 42 5.13 3.26 -0.40
N ARG A 43 4.33 2.23 -0.15
CA ARG A 43 3.81 1.93 1.17
C ARG A 43 4.89 1.26 2.04
N SER A 44 5.10 1.78 3.24
CA SER A 44 5.85 1.09 4.31
C SER A 44 4.89 0.49 5.33
N PRO A 45 5.22 -0.63 6.01
CA PRO A 45 4.38 -1.18 7.06
C PRO A 45 4.05 -0.12 8.14
N CYS A 46 2.79 -0.03 8.56
CA CYS A 46 2.49 0.82 9.72
C CYS A 46 3.20 0.25 10.97
N PRO A 47 3.75 1.10 11.85
CA PRO A 47 4.31 0.65 13.11
C PRO A 47 3.26 -0.17 13.86
N GLN A 48 3.64 -1.36 14.35
CA GLN A 48 2.73 -2.12 15.19
C GLN A 48 2.44 -1.30 16.44
N THR A 49 1.18 -0.91 16.66
CA THR A 49 0.80 -0.46 18.00
C THR A 49 0.96 -1.64 18.93
N GLY A 50 1.71 -1.44 20.02
CA GLY A 50 2.10 -2.51 20.94
C GLY A 50 0.93 -3.43 21.23
N ARG A 51 1.03 -4.68 20.75
CA ARG A 51 0.09 -5.73 21.12
C ARG A 51 0.22 -5.92 22.62
N VAL A 52 -0.81 -5.52 23.36
CA VAL A 52 -0.87 -5.84 24.78
C VAL A 52 -1.01 -7.36 24.89
N PRO A 53 -0.05 -8.08 25.48
CA PRO A 53 -0.12 -9.53 25.58
C PRO A 53 -1.43 -9.94 26.28
N GLY A 54 -2.21 -10.82 25.63
CA GLY A 54 -3.50 -11.29 26.14
C GLY A 54 -4.74 -10.48 25.71
N MET A 55 -4.59 -9.38 24.97
CA MET A 55 -5.73 -8.72 24.30
C MET A 55 -5.96 -9.30 22.90
N ASP A 56 -7.24 -9.49 22.56
CA ASP A 56 -7.65 -9.88 21.22
C ASP A 56 -7.41 -8.75 20.22
N ASP A 57 -6.79 -9.06 19.09
CA ASP A 57 -6.60 -8.14 17.97
C ASP A 57 -7.86 -8.13 17.09
N TYR A 58 -8.60 -7.03 17.15
CA TYR A 58 -9.82 -6.80 16.36
C TYR A 58 -9.54 -6.14 15.01
N THR A 59 -8.28 -5.79 14.71
CA THR A 59 -7.90 -5.17 13.44
C THR A 59 -7.42 -6.20 12.42
N LEU A 60 -8.05 -6.20 11.25
CA LEU A 60 -7.69 -6.99 10.09
C LEU A 60 -7.05 -6.08 9.05
N MET A 61 -5.78 -6.34 8.72
CA MET A 61 -5.09 -5.69 7.61
C MET A 61 -5.68 -6.24 6.31
N VAL A 62 -6.41 -5.42 5.56
CA VAL A 62 -7.07 -5.87 4.33
C VAL A 62 -6.09 -5.90 3.14
N ARG A 63 -5.16 -4.96 3.11
CA ARG A 63 -4.07 -4.98 2.10
C ARG A 63 -3.04 -6.04 2.51
N PRO A 64 -2.42 -6.73 1.53
CA PRO A 64 -1.29 -7.61 1.77
C PRO A 64 -0.14 -6.91 2.50
N GLN A 65 0.75 -7.72 3.06
CA GLN A 65 2.01 -7.23 3.61
C GLN A 65 2.80 -6.49 2.52
N VAL A 66 3.66 -5.56 2.95
CA VAL A 66 4.55 -4.83 2.05
C VAL A 66 5.73 -5.75 1.71
N TYR A 67 5.92 -6.06 0.43
CA TYR A 67 7.02 -6.91 -0.05
C TYR A 67 8.19 -6.11 -0.66
N LEU A 68 8.29 -4.83 -0.32
CA LEU A 68 9.23 -3.90 -0.98
C LEU A 68 10.70 -4.36 -0.81
N ASN A 69 11.09 -4.81 0.39
CA ASN A 69 12.44 -5.34 0.64
C ASN A 69 12.81 -6.50 -0.29
N ASP A 70 11.96 -7.53 -0.31
CA ASP A 70 12.19 -8.74 -1.10
C ASP A 70 12.20 -8.43 -2.60
N LEU A 71 11.29 -7.57 -3.05
CA LEU A 71 11.18 -7.17 -4.45
C LEU A 71 12.42 -6.40 -4.91
N ILE A 72 12.89 -5.42 -4.13
CA ILE A 72 14.11 -4.68 -4.48
C ILE A 72 15.28 -5.68 -4.53
N MET A 73 15.47 -6.52 -3.50
CA MET A 73 16.54 -7.51 -3.47
C MET A 73 16.52 -8.44 -4.69
N GLN A 74 15.35 -8.96 -5.05
CA GLN A 74 15.21 -9.86 -6.19
C GLN A 74 15.62 -9.16 -7.49
N VAL A 75 15.12 -7.95 -7.73
CA VAL A 75 15.39 -7.23 -8.98
C VAL A 75 16.85 -6.81 -9.11
N VAL A 76 17.48 -6.29 -8.05
CA VAL A 76 18.90 -5.90 -8.11
C VAL A 76 19.81 -7.12 -8.28
N SER A 77 19.43 -8.27 -7.71
CA SER A 77 20.16 -9.53 -7.86
C SER A 77 20.07 -10.07 -9.28
N GLU A 78 18.88 -10.05 -9.89
CA GLU A 78 18.67 -10.44 -11.30
C GLU A 78 19.52 -9.60 -12.26
N TYR A 79 19.74 -8.32 -11.95
CA TYR A 79 20.63 -7.46 -12.74
C TYR A 79 22.10 -7.48 -12.29
N SER A 80 22.43 -8.25 -11.25
CA SER A 80 23.79 -8.34 -10.71
C SER A 80 24.39 -6.97 -10.33
N TRP A 81 23.55 -6.05 -9.85
CA TRP A 81 23.99 -4.71 -9.44
C TRP A 81 24.85 -4.78 -8.17
N GLN A 82 25.98 -4.08 -8.17
CA GLN A 82 26.92 -4.00 -7.03
C GLN A 82 27.06 -2.59 -6.48
N LYS A 83 26.66 -1.58 -7.26
CA LYS A 83 26.74 -0.17 -6.88
C LYS A 83 25.58 0.61 -7.50
N PHE A 84 24.77 1.25 -6.67
CA PHE A 84 23.58 1.98 -7.12
C PHE A 84 23.12 3.03 -6.11
N VAL A 85 22.18 3.88 -6.55
CA VAL A 85 21.56 4.91 -5.72
C VAL A 85 20.07 4.62 -5.61
N LEU A 86 19.55 4.67 -4.38
CA LEU A 86 18.13 4.58 -4.10
C LEU A 86 17.59 6.00 -3.86
N PHE A 87 16.77 6.45 -4.79
CA PHE A 87 16.02 7.69 -4.67
C PHE A 87 14.67 7.43 -4.01
N TYR A 88 14.31 8.25 -3.03
CA TYR A 88 13.00 8.19 -2.36
C TYR A 88 12.43 9.58 -2.17
N ASP A 89 11.10 9.71 -2.23
CA ASP A 89 10.42 11.00 -2.05
C ASP A 89 10.37 11.45 -0.58
N SER A 90 9.81 12.63 -0.34
CA SER A 90 9.72 13.21 1.00
C SER A 90 8.77 12.51 1.97
N ASP A 91 7.83 11.74 1.44
CA ASP A 91 6.75 11.07 2.18
C ASP A 91 7.05 9.59 2.46
N PHE A 92 8.07 9.04 1.78
CA PHE A 92 8.51 7.66 1.96
C PHE A 92 9.15 7.44 3.33
N ASP A 93 8.65 6.42 4.05
CA ASP A 93 9.21 5.98 5.32
C ASP A 93 10.31 4.96 5.07
N ILE A 94 11.57 5.40 5.20
CA ILE A 94 12.78 4.61 4.95
C ILE A 94 12.90 3.35 5.81
N ARG A 95 12.17 3.25 6.94
CA ARG A 95 12.10 2.01 7.72
C ARG A 95 11.51 0.85 6.91
N GLY A 96 10.73 1.16 5.88
CA GLY A 96 10.19 0.17 4.94
C GLY A 96 11.25 -0.56 4.13
N ILE A 97 12.51 -0.11 4.12
CA ILE A 97 13.63 -0.75 3.42
C ILE A 97 14.78 -1.18 4.36
N GLU A 98 14.53 -1.25 5.68
CA GLU A 98 15.56 -1.61 6.67
C GLU A 98 16.19 -2.97 6.38
N ASP A 99 15.37 -4.01 6.21
CA ASP A 99 15.85 -5.36 5.90
C ASP A 99 16.68 -5.39 4.61
N PHE A 100 16.26 -4.67 3.56
CA PHE A 100 17.00 -4.55 2.31
C PHE A 100 18.39 -3.93 2.51
N LEU A 101 18.48 -2.87 3.30
CA LEU A 101 19.75 -2.19 3.58
C LEU A 101 20.70 -3.09 4.39
N ASP A 102 20.17 -3.86 5.34
CA ASP A 102 20.96 -4.84 6.09
C ASP A 102 21.51 -5.94 5.17
N HIS A 103 20.69 -6.50 4.28
CA HIS A 103 21.13 -7.55 3.35
C HIS A 103 22.17 -7.04 2.34
N THR A 104 21.99 -5.85 1.78
CA THR A 104 22.95 -5.26 0.83
C THR A 104 24.29 -4.94 1.50
N SER A 105 24.27 -4.46 2.75
CA SER A 105 25.46 -4.24 3.57
C SER A 105 26.22 -5.54 3.84
N GLN A 106 25.52 -6.62 4.21
CA GLN A 106 26.11 -7.95 4.41
C GLN A 106 26.75 -8.52 3.13
N GLN A 107 26.21 -8.18 1.96
CA GLN A 107 26.74 -8.59 0.66
C GLN A 107 27.85 -7.67 0.12
N GLY A 108 28.18 -6.59 0.83
CA GLY A 108 29.22 -5.64 0.42
C GLY A 108 28.85 -4.76 -0.77
N MET A 109 27.55 -4.55 -1.03
CA MET A 109 27.08 -3.66 -2.09
C MET A 109 27.26 -2.18 -1.70
N ASP A 110 27.59 -1.33 -2.69
CA ASP A 110 27.71 0.12 -2.50
C ASP A 110 26.38 0.82 -2.81
N VAL A 111 25.58 1.04 -1.76
CA VAL A 111 24.24 1.63 -1.84
C VAL A 111 24.24 3.05 -1.28
N SER A 112 23.91 4.03 -2.11
CA SER A 112 23.70 5.41 -1.67
C SER A 112 22.21 5.71 -1.53
N LEU A 113 21.79 6.25 -0.39
CA LEU A 113 20.43 6.73 -0.17
C LEU A 113 20.33 8.23 -0.51
N GLN A 114 19.31 8.61 -1.27
CA GLN A 114 19.10 10.02 -1.61
C GLN A 114 17.61 10.39 -1.57
N LYS A 115 17.26 11.29 -0.65
CA LYS A 115 15.94 11.92 -0.62
C LYS A 115 15.80 12.89 -1.80
N VAL A 116 14.66 12.82 -2.48
CA VAL A 116 14.25 13.73 -3.54
C VAL A 116 13.22 14.70 -2.98
N GLU A 117 13.52 15.99 -3.05
CA GLU A 117 12.59 17.04 -2.63
C GLU A 117 11.45 17.18 -3.65
N SER A 118 10.26 17.53 -3.17
CA SER A 118 9.08 17.73 -4.01
C SER A 118 9.29 18.81 -5.08
N ASN A 119 10.13 19.81 -4.79
CA ASN A 119 10.59 20.78 -5.77
C ASN A 119 11.93 20.36 -6.37
N ILE A 120 11.87 19.50 -7.39
CA ILE A 120 13.03 18.96 -8.10
C ILE A 120 13.91 20.09 -8.66
N ASN A 121 13.31 21.16 -9.19
CA ASN A 121 14.05 22.31 -9.74
C ASN A 121 14.89 23.00 -8.65
N MET A 122 14.33 23.17 -7.46
CA MET A 122 15.03 23.75 -6.32
C MET A 122 16.11 22.81 -5.78
N MET A 123 15.86 21.51 -5.74
CA MET A 123 16.84 20.50 -5.35
C MET A 123 18.05 20.52 -6.28
N ILE A 124 17.82 20.46 -7.59
CA ILE A 124 18.87 20.49 -8.62
C ILE A 124 19.67 21.80 -8.50
N THR A 125 18.98 22.94 -8.40
CA THR A 125 19.64 24.25 -8.27
C THR A 125 20.47 24.35 -6.98
N SER A 126 19.99 23.78 -5.86
CA SER A 126 20.70 23.74 -4.59
C SER A 126 21.95 22.86 -4.65
N LEU A 127 21.85 21.68 -5.29
CA LEU A 127 22.98 20.77 -5.51
C LEU A 127 24.12 21.46 -6.28
N PHE A 128 23.79 22.21 -7.34
CA PHE A 128 24.79 22.98 -8.10
C PHE A 128 25.37 24.19 -7.35
N ARG A 129 24.69 24.71 -6.32
CA ARG A 129 25.14 25.87 -5.53
C ARG A 129 25.97 25.50 -4.29
N THR A 130 25.69 24.35 -3.68
CA THR A 130 26.21 24.01 -2.34
C THR A 130 27.38 23.04 -2.36
N MET A 131 27.55 22.26 -3.42
CA MET A 131 28.60 21.25 -3.50
C MET A 131 29.92 21.83 -4.02
N ARG A 132 31.06 21.37 -3.50
CA ARG A 132 32.38 21.70 -4.06
C ARG A 132 32.52 21.04 -5.43
N VAL A 133 33.26 21.65 -6.36
CA VAL A 133 33.42 21.18 -7.75
C VAL A 133 33.87 19.71 -7.84
N GLU A 134 34.69 19.24 -6.92
CA GLU A 134 35.19 17.86 -6.84
C GLU A 134 34.11 16.84 -6.42
N GLU A 135 33.29 17.21 -5.44
CA GLU A 135 32.11 16.43 -5.03
C GLU A 135 31.04 16.49 -6.12
N LEU A 136 30.88 17.64 -6.76
CA LEU A 136 30.02 17.82 -7.92
C LEU A 136 30.49 16.94 -9.08
N HIS A 137 31.78 16.68 -9.29
CA HIS A 137 32.25 15.73 -10.31
C HIS A 137 31.90 14.28 -9.97
N ARG A 138 32.09 13.86 -8.71
CA ARG A 138 31.71 12.51 -8.22
C ARG A 138 30.19 12.31 -8.24
N TYR A 139 29.45 13.36 -7.90
CA TYR A 139 28.00 13.41 -7.88
C TYR A 139 27.41 13.63 -9.28
N ARG A 140 28.12 14.29 -10.20
CA ARG A 140 27.76 14.44 -11.62
C ARG A 140 27.81 13.11 -12.33
N ASP A 141 28.72 12.20 -12.00
CA ASP A 141 28.74 10.87 -12.64
C ASP A 141 27.60 9.96 -12.11
N THR A 142 27.10 10.25 -10.91
CA THR A 142 25.91 9.62 -10.30
C THR A 142 24.60 10.26 -10.79
N LEU A 143 24.52 11.60 -10.83
CA LEU A 143 23.40 12.37 -11.34
C LEU A 143 23.29 12.35 -12.86
N ARG A 144 24.38 12.10 -13.62
CA ARG A 144 24.39 11.82 -15.07
C ARG A 144 23.57 10.58 -15.46
N ARG A 145 23.03 9.89 -14.48
CA ARG A 145 22.08 8.80 -14.64
C ARG A 145 20.68 9.14 -14.10
N ALA A 146 20.45 10.35 -13.57
CA ALA A 146 19.27 10.71 -12.78
C ALA A 146 18.30 11.77 -13.39
N VAL A 147 18.68 12.64 -14.35
CA VAL A 147 17.75 13.69 -14.87
C VAL A 147 17.87 13.98 -16.37
N VAL A 148 16.78 13.77 -17.13
CA VAL A 148 16.74 13.86 -18.60
C VAL A 148 16.88 15.30 -19.12
N GLU A 149 16.24 16.28 -18.49
CA GLU A 149 16.18 17.68 -19.00
C GLU A 149 17.49 18.46 -18.88
N THR A 150 18.47 17.98 -18.11
CA THR A 150 19.74 18.68 -17.87
C THR A 150 20.94 18.05 -18.58
N ASN A 151 20.72 17.11 -19.53
CA ASN A 151 21.78 16.27 -20.11
C ASN A 151 22.58 15.49 -19.05
N LEU A 152 21.95 15.22 -17.91
CA LEU A 152 22.43 14.36 -16.85
C LEU A 152 21.78 12.95 -16.97
N VAL A 153 21.32 12.60 -18.17
CA VAL A 153 20.85 11.33 -18.76
C VAL A 153 21.76 10.72 -19.83
N ALA A 154 22.55 9.69 -19.61
CA ALA A 154 23.17 8.94 -20.72
C ALA A 154 22.35 7.69 -21.11
N PHE A 155 22.39 7.30 -22.39
CA PHE A 155 21.61 6.18 -22.95
C PHE A 155 21.92 4.82 -22.27
N ASP A 156 23.07 4.72 -21.61
CA ASP A 156 23.53 3.55 -20.85
C ASP A 156 22.97 3.47 -19.41
N CYS A 157 22.12 4.42 -18.99
CA CYS A 157 21.49 4.33 -17.68
C CYS A 157 20.44 3.22 -17.62
N HIS A 158 20.22 2.70 -16.40
CA HIS A 158 19.15 1.75 -16.12
C HIS A 158 18.47 2.15 -14.82
N TRP A 159 17.17 2.42 -14.90
CA TRP A 159 16.31 2.79 -13.78
C TRP A 159 15.38 1.67 -13.39
N ILE A 160 15.17 1.53 -12.09
CA ILE A 160 14.16 0.64 -11.52
C ILE A 160 13.19 1.51 -10.70
N LEU A 161 11.93 1.54 -11.11
CA LEU A 161 10.85 2.18 -10.37
C LEU A 161 9.98 1.12 -9.72
N ILE A 162 9.88 1.15 -8.38
CA ILE A 162 9.08 0.20 -7.61
C ILE A 162 8.04 0.96 -6.82
N ASN A 163 6.77 0.75 -7.15
CA ASN A 163 5.65 1.26 -6.38
C ASN A 163 4.43 0.39 -6.65
N GLU A 164 3.69 0.00 -5.60
CA GLU A 164 2.45 -0.76 -5.76
C GLU A 164 1.50 -0.07 -6.74
N GLU A 165 1.43 1.27 -6.68
CA GLU A 165 0.41 2.09 -7.33
C GLU A 165 0.98 2.92 -8.49
N ILE A 166 1.09 2.29 -9.66
CA ILE A 166 1.45 2.95 -10.93
C ILE A 166 0.38 2.59 -11.95
N ASN A 167 -0.43 3.56 -12.39
CA ASN A 167 -1.47 3.32 -13.39
C ASN A 167 -0.89 3.29 -14.81
N ASP A 168 -1.71 2.92 -15.80
CA ASP A 168 -1.25 2.79 -17.20
C ASP A 168 -0.89 4.14 -17.86
N TYR A 169 -1.54 5.24 -17.43
CA TYR A 169 -1.21 6.58 -17.91
C TYR A 169 0.16 7.04 -17.40
N ASP A 170 0.41 6.86 -16.11
CA ASP A 170 1.71 7.19 -15.49
C ASP A 170 2.82 6.34 -16.10
N LEU A 171 2.57 5.05 -16.35
CA LEU A 171 3.52 4.17 -17.02
C LEU A 171 3.86 4.66 -18.43
N GLN A 172 2.86 5.08 -19.22
CA GLN A 172 3.10 5.60 -20.56
C GLN A 172 3.91 6.90 -20.51
N ASP A 173 3.59 7.81 -19.60
CA ASP A 173 4.31 9.07 -19.41
C ASP A 173 5.77 8.83 -18.96
N LEU A 174 6.00 7.90 -18.03
CA LEU A 174 7.33 7.49 -17.59
C LEU A 174 8.19 6.96 -18.74
N VAL A 175 7.62 6.08 -19.58
CA VAL A 175 8.32 5.53 -20.75
C VAL A 175 8.68 6.65 -21.73
N MET A 176 7.75 7.57 -22.00
CA MET A 176 7.97 8.70 -22.91
C MET A 176 9.02 9.70 -22.42
N LYS A 177 9.16 9.85 -21.09
CA LYS A 177 10.11 10.76 -20.46
C LYS A 177 11.47 10.13 -20.15
N SER A 178 11.53 8.80 -20.06
CA SER A 178 12.76 8.08 -19.73
C SER A 178 13.73 8.03 -20.92
N ILE A 179 15.03 8.12 -20.63
CA ILE A 179 16.11 7.79 -21.57
C ILE A 179 16.82 6.56 -21.00
N GLY A 180 17.28 5.64 -21.86
CA GLY A 180 17.95 4.41 -21.44
C GLY A 180 16.97 3.28 -21.09
N ARG A 181 17.38 2.38 -20.20
CA ARG A 181 16.56 1.23 -19.79
C ARG A 181 15.70 1.58 -18.57
N LEU A 182 14.40 1.31 -18.66
CA LEU A 182 13.46 1.46 -17.54
C LEU A 182 12.87 0.10 -17.16
N THR A 183 12.89 -0.22 -15.87
CA THR A 183 12.19 -1.37 -15.27
C THR A 183 11.16 -0.86 -14.29
N VAL A 184 9.91 -1.30 -14.43
CA VAL A 184 8.81 -0.90 -13.56
C VAL A 184 8.25 -2.12 -12.85
N VAL A 185 8.19 -2.05 -11.52
CA VAL A 185 7.59 -3.07 -10.66
C VAL A 185 6.38 -2.44 -9.98
N ARG A 186 5.20 -2.98 -10.28
CA ARG A 186 3.92 -2.50 -9.74
C ARG A 186 3.00 -3.63 -9.33
N GLN A 187 2.05 -3.34 -8.45
CA GLN A 187 1.03 -4.30 -8.10
C GLN A 187 0.07 -4.48 -9.29
N SER A 188 -0.29 -5.73 -9.59
CA SER A 188 -1.34 -6.04 -10.56
C SER A 188 -2.42 -6.91 -9.92
N PHE A 189 -3.63 -6.84 -10.45
CA PHE A 189 -4.76 -7.66 -10.02
C PHE A 189 -5.14 -8.63 -11.12
N PRO A 190 -5.34 -9.93 -10.82
CA PRO A 190 -5.70 -10.91 -11.83
C PRO A 190 -7.06 -10.55 -12.44
N MET A 191 -7.10 -10.28 -13.75
CA MET A 191 -8.32 -9.96 -14.47
C MET A 191 -8.75 -11.15 -15.33
N PRO A 192 -10.04 -11.56 -15.30
CA PRO A 192 -10.54 -12.59 -16.20
C PRO A 192 -10.30 -12.22 -17.67
N GLN A 193 -9.81 -13.18 -18.46
CA GLN A 193 -9.61 -13.03 -19.91
C GLN A 193 -10.94 -12.73 -20.61
N ASN A 194 -11.99 -13.48 -20.24
CA ASN A 194 -13.33 -13.31 -20.78
C ASN A 194 -13.95 -11.99 -20.28
N SER A 195 -14.26 -11.09 -21.21
CA SER A 195 -14.84 -9.77 -20.93
C SER A 195 -16.17 -9.84 -20.16
N THR A 196 -16.98 -10.87 -20.42
CA THR A 196 -18.27 -11.07 -19.75
C THR A 196 -18.13 -11.41 -18.26
N GLN A 197 -16.98 -11.95 -17.85
CA GLN A 197 -16.70 -12.36 -16.47
C GLN A 197 -15.94 -11.30 -15.67
N ARG A 198 -15.47 -10.20 -16.29
CA ARG A 198 -14.68 -9.16 -15.58
C ARG A 198 -15.47 -8.48 -14.47
N CYS A 199 -16.75 -8.22 -14.74
CA CYS A 199 -17.67 -7.54 -13.84
C CYS A 199 -18.63 -8.49 -13.13
N ILE A 200 -18.31 -9.79 -13.08
CA ILE A 200 -19.13 -10.80 -12.42
C ILE A 200 -18.21 -11.67 -11.56
N LYS A 201 -18.53 -11.78 -10.27
CA LYS A 201 -17.85 -12.69 -9.34
C LYS A 201 -18.89 -13.65 -8.79
N HIS A 202 -18.82 -14.92 -9.19
CA HIS A 202 -19.89 -15.90 -8.96
C HIS A 202 -21.23 -15.35 -9.50
N ASN A 203 -22.20 -15.08 -8.63
CA ASN A 203 -23.50 -14.49 -8.98
C ASN A 203 -23.60 -12.99 -8.64
N HIS A 204 -22.51 -12.38 -8.17
CA HIS A 204 -22.46 -10.96 -7.81
C HIS A 204 -22.02 -10.12 -9.00
N ARG A 205 -22.84 -9.15 -9.40
CA ARG A 205 -22.54 -8.22 -10.50
C ARG A 205 -21.89 -6.96 -9.95
N ILE A 206 -20.71 -6.65 -10.47
CA ILE A 206 -19.92 -5.47 -10.13
C ILE A 206 -20.28 -4.32 -11.08
N ASN A 207 -20.37 -3.10 -10.55
CA ASN A 207 -20.61 -1.92 -11.37
C ASN A 207 -19.46 -1.73 -12.37
N GLY A 208 -19.77 -1.55 -13.65
CA GLY A 208 -18.79 -1.35 -14.73
C GLY A 208 -17.77 -0.24 -14.43
N ALA A 209 -18.15 0.80 -13.69
CA ALA A 209 -17.24 1.85 -13.26
C ALA A 209 -16.09 1.37 -12.34
N LEU A 210 -16.16 0.14 -11.81
CA LEU A 210 -15.17 -0.44 -10.90
C LEU A 210 -14.41 -1.64 -11.47
N CYS A 211 -14.85 -2.21 -12.58
CA CYS A 211 -14.35 -3.48 -13.12
C CYS A 211 -14.11 -3.48 -14.63
N ASP A 212 -14.74 -2.58 -15.38
CA ASP A 212 -14.53 -2.50 -16.83
C ASP A 212 -13.29 -1.65 -17.12
N PRO A 213 -12.18 -2.23 -17.65
CA PRO A 213 -10.98 -1.48 -17.95
C PRO A 213 -11.17 -0.44 -19.05
N LYS A 214 -12.27 -0.49 -19.82
CA LYS A 214 -12.62 0.55 -20.79
C LYS A 214 -13.28 1.76 -20.16
N ASN A 215 -13.73 1.65 -18.91
CA ASN A 215 -14.37 2.76 -18.20
C ASN A 215 -13.29 3.69 -17.61
N PRO A 216 -13.32 5.00 -17.90
CA PRO A 216 -12.33 5.95 -17.37
C PRO A 216 -12.26 5.96 -15.83
N ARG A 217 -13.40 5.78 -15.15
CA ARG A 217 -13.42 5.71 -13.68
C ARG A 217 -12.68 4.50 -13.15
N SER A 218 -12.76 3.36 -13.83
CA SER A 218 -12.06 2.15 -13.39
C SER A 218 -10.54 2.27 -13.53
N GLN A 219 -10.05 3.11 -14.44
CA GLN A 219 -8.63 3.37 -14.67
C GLN A 219 -8.05 4.35 -13.63
N GLN A 220 -8.89 5.22 -13.07
CA GLN A 220 -8.53 6.18 -12.03
C GLN A 220 -8.68 5.62 -10.61
N LEU A 221 -9.10 4.36 -10.46
CA LEU A 221 -9.24 3.76 -9.14
C LEU A 221 -7.88 3.51 -8.50
N GLU A 222 -7.68 4.16 -7.36
CA GLU A 222 -6.62 3.79 -6.43
C GLU A 222 -6.75 2.31 -6.00
N ILE A 223 -5.61 1.73 -5.64
CA ILE A 223 -5.54 0.38 -5.07
C ILE A 223 -6.43 0.27 -3.83
N SER A 224 -6.41 1.30 -2.98
CA SER A 224 -7.23 1.34 -1.76
C SER A 224 -8.74 1.22 -2.05
N ASN A 225 -9.22 1.77 -3.17
CA ASN A 225 -10.62 1.70 -3.57
C ASN A 225 -11.07 0.27 -3.88
N ARG A 226 -10.17 -0.54 -4.47
CA ARG A 226 -10.44 -1.96 -4.76
C ARG A 226 -10.59 -2.77 -3.47
N TYR A 227 -9.71 -2.53 -2.49
CA TYR A 227 -9.80 -3.18 -1.19
C TYR A 227 -11.00 -2.72 -0.35
N ILE A 228 -11.44 -1.46 -0.48
CA ILE A 228 -12.69 -0.99 0.14
C ILE A 228 -13.88 -1.78 -0.43
N TYR A 229 -13.95 -1.94 -1.75
CA TYR A 229 -15.04 -2.70 -2.37
C TYR A 229 -15.09 -4.14 -1.84
N ASP A 230 -13.92 -4.80 -1.80
CA ASP A 230 -13.80 -6.18 -1.33
C ASP A 230 -14.13 -6.31 0.16
N SER A 231 -13.77 -5.31 0.97
CA SER A 231 -14.12 -5.25 2.40
C SER A 231 -15.64 -5.22 2.62
N VAL A 232 -16.37 -4.43 1.82
CA VAL A 232 -17.83 -4.36 1.91
C VAL A 232 -18.47 -5.69 1.49
N LEU A 233 -17.94 -6.31 0.43
CA LEU A 233 -18.41 -7.62 -0.04
C LEU A 233 -18.16 -8.72 1.01
N LEU A 234 -16.99 -8.73 1.64
CA LEU A 234 -16.64 -9.62 2.75
C LEU A 234 -17.61 -9.47 3.93
N LEU A 235 -17.90 -8.24 4.33
CA LEU A 235 -18.83 -7.96 5.43
C LEU A 235 -20.26 -8.41 5.07
N ALA A 236 -20.72 -8.17 3.84
CA ALA A 236 -22.03 -8.64 3.38
C ALA A 236 -22.14 -10.18 3.46
N ASN A 237 -21.13 -10.91 2.98
CA ASN A 237 -21.08 -12.37 3.06
C ASN A 237 -21.01 -12.86 4.52
N THR A 238 -20.27 -12.15 5.38
CA THR A 238 -20.20 -12.44 6.82
C THR A 238 -21.57 -12.31 7.47
N PHE A 239 -22.29 -11.21 7.20
CA PHE A 239 -23.61 -10.97 7.77
C PHE A 239 -24.63 -11.99 7.28
N HIS A 240 -24.60 -12.31 5.97
CA HIS A 240 -25.42 -13.36 5.40
C HIS A 240 -25.22 -14.70 6.12
N ARG A 241 -23.96 -15.15 6.25
CA ARG A 241 -23.63 -16.41 6.95
C ARG A 241 -24.07 -16.40 8.42
N LYS A 242 -23.90 -15.28 9.14
CA LYS A 242 -24.37 -15.18 10.53
C LYS A 242 -25.89 -15.28 10.67
N LEU A 243 -26.63 -14.75 9.72
CA LEU A 243 -28.09 -14.84 9.67
C LEU A 243 -28.52 -16.27 9.35
N GLU A 244 -27.91 -16.92 8.35
CA GLU A 244 -28.18 -18.32 8.00
C GLU A 244 -27.89 -19.27 9.17
N ASP A 245 -26.75 -19.09 9.84
CA ASP A 245 -26.35 -19.89 11.01
C ASP A 245 -27.18 -19.61 12.27
N ARG A 246 -28.10 -18.62 12.24
CA ARG A 246 -28.88 -18.14 13.39
C ARG A 246 -28.02 -17.71 14.58
N LYS A 247 -26.80 -17.21 14.33
CA LYS A 247 -25.82 -16.75 15.34
C LYS A 247 -25.70 -15.23 15.40
N TRP A 248 -26.76 -14.54 14.99
CA TRP A 248 -26.80 -13.08 14.93
C TRP A 248 -26.74 -12.45 16.32
N HIS A 249 -25.90 -11.42 16.46
CA HIS A 249 -25.85 -10.57 17.65
C HIS A 249 -26.13 -9.14 17.20
N SER A 250 -27.13 -8.50 17.82
CA SER A 250 -27.50 -7.12 17.49
C SER A 250 -26.38 -6.14 17.83
N MET A 251 -26.28 -5.07 17.03
CA MET A 251 -25.40 -3.94 17.33
C MET A 251 -25.78 -3.29 18.67
N ALA A 252 -24.79 -2.80 19.39
CA ALA A 252 -24.99 -2.04 20.63
C ALA A 252 -24.64 -0.56 20.41
N SER A 253 -25.40 0.34 21.03
CA SER A 253 -24.98 1.74 21.14
C SER A 253 -23.90 1.82 22.22
N LEU A 254 -22.66 2.10 21.80
CA LEU A 254 -21.51 2.13 22.69
C LEU A 254 -21.13 3.56 23.06
N SER A 255 -20.59 3.74 24.27
CA SER A 255 -19.82 4.93 24.65
C SER A 255 -18.35 4.52 24.68
N CYS A 256 -17.44 5.37 24.19
CA CYS A 256 -16.01 5.00 24.11
C CYS A 256 -15.11 5.78 25.07
N ILE A 257 -15.55 6.96 25.53
CA ILE A 257 -14.74 7.87 26.36
C ILE A 257 -15.01 7.65 27.86
N ARG A 258 -16.14 7.04 28.23
CA ARG A 258 -16.48 6.82 29.64
C ARG A 258 -15.71 5.62 30.20
N LYS A 259 -15.13 5.76 31.40
CA LYS A 259 -14.37 4.68 32.07
C LYS A 259 -15.16 3.38 32.27
N ASN A 260 -16.48 3.48 32.45
CA ASN A 260 -17.35 2.31 32.71
C ASN A 260 -17.98 1.75 31.42
N SER A 261 -17.44 2.10 30.26
CA SER A 261 -17.94 1.62 28.98
C SER A 261 -17.70 0.12 28.85
N LYS A 262 -18.71 -0.60 28.37
CA LYS A 262 -18.61 -2.03 28.11
C LYS A 262 -18.38 -2.26 26.61
N PRO A 263 -17.53 -3.22 26.22
CA PRO A 263 -17.36 -3.59 24.82
C PRO A 263 -18.59 -4.29 24.27
N TRP A 264 -18.67 -4.36 22.94
CA TRP A 264 -19.74 -5.10 22.27
C TRP A 264 -19.59 -6.61 22.49
N GLN A 265 -20.61 -7.24 23.08
CA GLN A 265 -20.60 -8.67 23.41
C GLN A 265 -20.58 -9.56 22.15
N GLY A 266 -21.16 -9.09 21.03
CA GLY A 266 -21.14 -9.82 19.76
C GLY A 266 -19.82 -9.71 18.98
N GLY A 267 -18.90 -8.87 19.45
CA GLY A 267 -17.66 -8.51 18.75
C GLY A 267 -16.80 -9.70 18.36
N LYS A 268 -16.44 -10.52 19.35
CA LYS A 268 -15.57 -11.68 19.14
C LYS A 268 -16.16 -12.65 18.12
N SER A 269 -17.43 -13.00 18.30
CA SER A 269 -18.15 -13.90 17.38
C SER A 269 -18.20 -13.33 15.96
N MET A 270 -18.37 -12.01 15.80
CA MET A 270 -18.34 -11.35 14.51
C MET A 270 -16.96 -11.40 13.87
N LEU A 271 -15.92 -11.01 14.60
CA LEU A 271 -14.52 -11.06 14.15
C LEU A 271 -14.12 -12.47 13.69
N ASP A 272 -14.44 -13.49 14.49
CA ASP A 272 -14.11 -14.89 14.18
C ASP A 272 -14.84 -15.39 12.94
N THR A 273 -15.99 -14.81 12.59
CA THR A 273 -16.70 -15.14 11.36
C THR A 273 -16.05 -14.44 10.17
N ILE A 274 -15.69 -13.16 10.30
CA ILE A 274 -14.99 -12.40 9.25
C ILE A 274 -13.70 -13.12 8.85
N LYS A 275 -12.90 -13.54 9.83
CA LYS A 275 -11.63 -14.28 9.62
C LYS A 275 -11.79 -15.63 8.90
N LYS A 276 -13.00 -16.18 8.81
CA LYS A 276 -13.28 -17.50 8.20
C LYS A 276 -13.97 -17.41 6.85
N VAL A 277 -14.46 -16.23 6.46
CA VAL A 277 -15.16 -16.06 5.19
C VAL A 277 -14.12 -15.80 4.10
N PRO A 278 -13.98 -16.69 3.08
CA PRO A 278 -13.06 -16.44 2.00
C PRO A 278 -13.51 -15.22 1.17
N CYS A 279 -12.57 -14.33 0.87
CA CYS A 279 -12.81 -13.20 -0.03
C CYS A 279 -12.68 -13.62 -1.50
N THR A 280 -13.71 -13.34 -2.30
CA THR A 280 -13.62 -13.39 -3.77
C THR A 280 -14.12 -12.07 -4.35
N GLY A 281 -13.23 -11.08 -4.40
CA GLY A 281 -13.53 -9.72 -4.86
C GLY A 281 -12.71 -9.25 -6.08
N ASN A 282 -12.62 -7.94 -6.28
CA ASN A 282 -11.86 -7.27 -7.33
C ASN A 282 -10.36 -7.54 -7.26
N THR A 283 -9.83 -7.74 -6.06
CA THR A 283 -8.40 -8.00 -5.86
C THR A 283 -8.04 -9.47 -6.04
N ASN A 284 -9.03 -10.37 -6.07
CA ASN A 284 -8.86 -11.83 -5.96
C ASN A 284 -7.92 -12.27 -4.81
N ALA A 285 -7.63 -11.38 -3.87
CA ALA A 285 -6.85 -11.71 -2.70
C ALA A 285 -7.74 -12.56 -1.78
N MET A 286 -7.25 -13.73 -1.38
CA MET A 286 -7.73 -14.34 -0.14
C MET A 286 -7.37 -13.37 0.98
N CYS A 287 -8.38 -12.84 1.67
CA CYS A 287 -8.18 -12.12 2.94
C CYS A 287 -8.14 -13.13 4.08
#